data_AF-A0A7S2RBU4-F1
#
_entry.id   AF-A0A7S2RBU4-F1
#
_cell.length_a   1.000
_cell.length_b   1.000
_cell.length_c   1.000
_cell.angle_alpha   90.00
_cell.angle_beta   90.00
_cell.angle_gamma   90.00
#
_symmetry.space_group_name_H-M   'P 1'
#
loop_
_entity.id
_entity.type
_entity.pdbx_description
1 polymer ?
#
loop_
_entity_poly.entity_id
_entity_poly.type
_entity_poly.pdbx_seq_one_letter_code
_entity_poly.pdbx_strand_id
1 'polypeptide(L)'
;GILGANNSGCNTLQNKKIKTKLTVNEMGPAICLLPTYYTDLMYHDDPAPKRQRVNQPGEELTNQDFFTNVEPTTGNVGDHGDFDWEAVSLLLPDSLKEFKAVQDFISEEPIKTEQQWYSLPPNVYSKPETCLVHPTQNHMPFHVKSFDIFMSHLRRHKDSNKVDASGVFSRECYAQWLGTRNGKLKNPYESFRRAIMSHLTGRDGRKPFPKDVEVAILEIVRKTQVWDCFQGETHEGKEVQVGLYGFRALAFHQRQQVEKK
;
A
#
# COMPACT_ATOMS: atom_id res chain seq x y z
N GLY A 1 41.49 69.29 -2.44
CA GLY A 1 41.83 68.17 -3.32
C GLY A 1 40.59 67.33 -3.55
N ILE A 2 40.15 67.30 -4.82
CA ILE A 2 39.42 66.24 -5.53
C ILE A 2 37.99 65.89 -5.09
N LEU A 3 37.04 66.44 -5.86
CA LEU A 3 35.71 65.93 -6.17
C LEU A 3 35.79 64.60 -6.96
N GLY A 4 34.81 63.71 -6.79
CA GLY A 4 34.68 62.53 -7.68
C GLY A 4 33.36 61.80 -7.48
N ALA A 5 32.40 62.10 -8.35
CA ALA A 5 31.08 61.48 -8.45
C ALA A 5 31.08 60.25 -9.38
N ASN A 6 29.92 59.57 -9.41
CA ASN A 6 29.36 58.73 -10.50
C ASN A 6 29.67 57.23 -10.50
N ASN A 7 28.63 56.39 -10.39
CA ASN A 7 27.90 55.87 -11.55
C ASN A 7 26.84 54.82 -11.16
N SER A 8 25.57 55.15 -11.44
CA SER A 8 24.43 54.25 -11.44
C SER A 8 24.22 53.69 -12.86
N GLY A 9 24.54 52.41 -13.06
CA GLY A 9 24.29 51.69 -14.31
C GLY A 9 22.91 51.01 -14.31
N CYS A 10 21.96 51.62 -15.03
CA CYS A 10 20.65 51.04 -15.33
C CYS A 10 20.77 50.19 -16.60
N ASN A 11 20.60 48.87 -16.50
CA ASN A 11 20.60 47.96 -17.64
C ASN A 11 19.17 47.72 -18.15
N THR A 12 18.84 48.36 -19.27
CA THR A 12 17.60 48.16 -20.03
C THR A 12 17.75 46.92 -20.93
N LEU A 13 17.11 45.82 -20.53
CA LEU A 13 16.97 44.61 -21.36
C LEU A 13 15.97 44.85 -22.50
N GLN A 14 16.47 44.93 -23.73
CA GLN A 14 15.65 44.93 -24.94
C GLN A 14 15.20 43.50 -25.30
N ASN A 15 13.92 43.23 -25.14
CA ASN A 15 13.27 42.01 -25.66
C ASN A 15 13.10 42.12 -27.19
N LYS A 16 13.96 41.43 -27.94
CA LYS A 16 13.78 41.21 -29.39
C LYS A 16 12.66 40.20 -29.63
N LYS A 17 11.57 40.68 -30.24
CA LYS A 17 10.48 39.86 -30.80
C LYS A 17 11.00 39.07 -32.00
N ILE A 18 11.22 37.76 -31.82
CA ILE A 18 11.43 36.83 -32.93
C ILE A 18 10.05 36.38 -33.42
N LYS A 19 9.66 36.82 -34.62
CA LYS A 19 8.46 36.35 -35.35
C LYS A 19 8.86 35.15 -36.20
N THR A 20 8.60 33.94 -35.72
CA THR A 20 8.75 32.71 -36.51
C THR A 20 7.46 32.48 -37.30
N LYS A 21 7.53 32.60 -38.62
CA LYS A 21 6.47 32.20 -39.56
C LYS A 21 6.50 30.68 -39.66
N LEU A 22 5.50 30.00 -39.08
CA LEU A 22 5.22 28.59 -39.35
C LEU A 22 4.23 28.52 -40.51
N THR A 23 4.69 27.97 -41.63
CA THR A 23 3.87 27.58 -42.77
C THR A 23 3.07 26.33 -42.42
N VAL A 24 1.75 26.45 -42.49
CA VAL A 24 0.77 25.37 -42.35
C VAL A 24 0.81 24.55 -43.64
N ASN A 25 1.29 23.31 -43.58
CA ASN A 25 1.04 22.32 -44.62
C ASN A 25 -0.25 21.58 -44.27
N GLU A 26 -1.18 21.64 -45.22
CA GLU A 26 -2.46 20.95 -45.25
C GLU A 26 -2.26 19.43 -45.29
N MET A 27 -2.76 18.72 -44.27
CA MET A 27 -3.23 17.35 -44.39
C MET A 27 -4.50 17.19 -43.54
N GLY A 28 -5.58 16.78 -44.21
CA GLY A 28 -6.96 16.85 -43.74
C GLY A 28 -7.35 15.93 -42.59
N PRO A 29 -8.60 16.05 -42.10
CA PRO A 29 -9.06 15.32 -40.92
C PRO A 29 -9.65 13.96 -41.29
N ALA A 30 -9.04 12.88 -40.80
CA ALA A 30 -9.74 11.62 -40.59
C ALA A 30 -10.47 11.70 -39.24
N ILE A 31 -11.74 12.09 -39.28
CA ILE A 31 -12.63 12.10 -38.12
C ILE A 31 -13.04 10.64 -37.84
N CYS A 32 -12.33 9.98 -36.94
CA CYS A 32 -12.81 8.75 -36.31
C CYS A 32 -13.70 9.16 -35.13
N LEU A 33 -15.02 9.07 -35.32
CA LEU A 33 -16.01 9.19 -34.25
C LEU A 33 -15.81 8.04 -33.26
N LEU A 34 -15.09 8.29 -32.17
CA LEU A 34 -15.12 7.43 -30.99
C LEU A 34 -16.38 7.75 -30.17
N PRO A 35 -17.12 6.75 -29.67
CA PRO A 35 -18.25 6.99 -28.79
C PRO A 35 -17.74 7.57 -27.47
N THR A 36 -18.04 8.84 -27.23
CA THR A 36 -17.90 9.49 -25.93
C THR A 36 -18.92 8.89 -24.97
N TYR A 37 -18.54 7.81 -24.28
CA TYR A 37 -19.19 7.46 -23.02
C TYR A 37 -18.72 8.47 -21.98
N TYR A 38 -19.52 9.53 -21.87
CA TYR A 38 -19.49 10.54 -20.83
C TYR A 38 -19.91 9.85 -19.51
N THR A 39 -18.96 9.36 -18.73
CA THR A 39 -19.23 9.11 -17.31
C THR A 39 -18.95 10.41 -16.57
N ASP A 40 -19.99 11.23 -16.44
CA ASP A 40 -20.09 12.27 -15.42
C ASP A 40 -19.99 11.61 -14.03
N LEU A 41 -18.77 11.48 -13.53
CA LEU A 41 -18.53 11.51 -12.09
C LEU A 41 -18.08 12.92 -11.76
N MET A 42 -19.05 13.84 -11.83
CA MET A 42 -18.98 15.13 -11.16
C MET A 42 -18.66 14.85 -9.69
N TYR A 43 -17.42 15.13 -9.29
CA TYR A 43 -17.11 15.41 -7.89
C TYR A 43 -17.89 16.68 -7.54
N HIS A 44 -19.07 16.52 -6.94
CA HIS A 44 -19.65 17.60 -6.17
C HIS A 44 -18.73 17.79 -4.97
N ASP A 45 -18.00 18.91 -4.96
CA ASP A 45 -17.45 19.49 -3.74
C ASP A 45 -18.63 19.78 -2.82
N ASP A 46 -18.96 18.82 -1.94
CA ASP A 46 -19.87 19.09 -0.83
C ASP A 46 -19.27 20.26 -0.03
N PRO A 47 -19.96 21.41 0.07
CA PRO A 47 -19.46 22.51 0.86
C PRO A 47 -19.35 22.05 2.31
N ALA A 48 -18.15 22.17 2.87
CA ALA A 48 -17.87 21.84 4.26
C ALA A 48 -18.98 22.38 5.18
N PRO A 49 -19.49 21.56 6.14
CA PRO A 49 -20.54 22.01 7.03
C PRO A 49 -20.07 23.26 7.76
N LYS A 50 -20.80 24.37 7.56
CA LYS A 50 -20.59 25.62 8.27
C LYS A 50 -20.64 25.33 9.77
N ARG A 51 -19.49 25.36 10.43
CA ARG A 51 -19.41 25.35 11.89
C ARG A 51 -20.18 26.57 12.41
N GLN A 52 -21.38 26.34 12.92
CA GLN A 52 -22.05 27.33 13.78
C GLN A 52 -21.16 27.53 15.00
N ARG A 53 -20.55 28.72 15.10
CA ARG A 53 -20.04 29.24 16.37
C ARG A 53 -21.23 29.43 17.29
N VAL A 54 -21.46 28.48 18.18
CA VAL A 54 -22.24 28.73 19.40
C VAL A 54 -21.29 29.43 20.36
N ASN A 55 -21.43 30.75 20.46
CA ASN A 55 -20.93 31.51 21.60
C ASN A 55 -21.89 31.27 22.76
N GLN A 56 -21.44 30.62 23.83
CA GLN A 56 -21.89 30.93 25.19
C GLN A 56 -20.70 30.82 26.16
N PRO A 57 -20.49 31.81 27.03
CA PRO A 57 -19.51 31.75 28.10
C PRO A 57 -20.15 31.28 29.41
N GLY A 58 -19.37 30.51 30.17
CA GLY A 58 -19.47 30.47 31.63
C GLY A 58 -20.41 29.44 32.22
N GLU A 59 -19.92 28.22 32.41
CA GLU A 59 -20.21 27.47 33.63
C GLU A 59 -18.91 26.84 34.14
N GLU A 60 -18.56 27.27 35.34
CA GLU A 60 -17.46 26.81 36.16
C GLU A 60 -17.91 25.50 36.82
N LEU A 61 -17.49 24.35 36.28
CA LEU A 61 -17.74 23.05 36.90
C LEU A 61 -16.48 22.60 37.63
N THR A 62 -16.64 22.57 38.94
CA THR A 62 -15.70 22.13 39.97
C THR A 62 -15.24 20.70 39.75
N ASN A 63 -13.92 20.52 39.72
CA ASN A 63 -13.26 19.22 39.84
C ASN A 63 -13.44 18.67 41.26
N GLN A 64 -14.44 17.82 41.46
CA GLN A 64 -14.50 16.89 42.59
C GLN A 64 -15.42 15.73 42.18
N ASP A 65 -14.80 14.67 41.66
CA ASP A 65 -15.09 13.32 42.10
C ASP A 65 -13.94 12.41 41.66
N PHE A 66 -13.12 12.14 42.68
CA PHE A 66 -12.06 11.16 42.68
C PHE A 66 -12.64 9.77 42.41
N PHE A 67 -12.07 9.07 41.43
CA PHE A 67 -12.26 7.63 41.28
C PHE A 67 -11.83 6.92 42.57
N THR A 68 -12.79 6.28 43.23
CA THR A 68 -12.53 5.32 44.30
C THR A 68 -12.14 3.97 43.71
N ASN A 69 -10.95 3.52 44.13
CA ASN A 69 -10.44 2.16 44.24
C ASN A 69 -11.31 1.01 43.70
N VAL A 70 -10.82 0.37 42.63
CA VAL A 70 -11.15 -1.03 42.31
C VAL A 70 -9.89 -1.85 42.57
N GLU A 71 -9.91 -2.65 43.64
CA GLU A 71 -8.88 -3.65 43.93
C GLU A 71 -8.92 -4.78 42.88
N PRO A 72 -7.78 -5.28 42.40
CA PRO A 72 -7.74 -6.49 41.59
C PRO A 72 -7.79 -7.73 42.49
N THR A 73 -8.88 -8.48 42.40
CA THR A 73 -9.00 -9.83 42.96
C THR A 73 -8.02 -10.77 42.23
N THR A 74 -7.05 -11.30 42.98
CA THR A 74 -6.16 -12.39 42.57
C THR A 74 -6.97 -13.68 42.48
N GLY A 75 -7.42 -14.01 41.25
CA GLY A 75 -8.00 -15.31 40.93
C GLY A 75 -6.91 -16.34 40.63
N ASN A 76 -6.89 -17.41 41.42
CA ASN A 76 -6.01 -18.58 41.34
C ASN A 76 -5.80 -19.10 39.91
N VAL A 77 -4.53 -19.21 39.52
CA VAL A 77 -4.07 -20.03 38.39
C VAL A 77 -4.15 -21.48 38.83
N GLY A 78 -5.12 -22.22 38.30
CA GLY A 78 -5.21 -23.66 38.44
C GLY A 78 -4.08 -24.34 37.66
N ASP A 79 -3.35 -25.18 38.40
CA ASP A 79 -2.55 -26.33 37.97
C ASP A 79 -2.64 -26.68 36.47
N HIS A 80 -1.52 -26.48 35.77
CA HIS A 80 -1.27 -27.09 34.47
C HIS A 80 -1.04 -28.58 34.68
N GLY A 81 -2.11 -29.38 34.55
CA GLY A 81 -1.97 -30.82 34.42
C GLY A 81 -1.09 -31.16 33.23
N ASP A 82 -0.04 -31.95 33.47
CA ASP A 82 0.81 -32.53 32.45
C ASP A 82 -0.05 -33.27 31.42
N PHE A 83 0.02 -32.78 30.17
CA PHE A 83 -0.68 -33.36 29.05
C PHE A 83 0.07 -34.64 28.64
N ASP A 84 -0.50 -35.78 29.02
CA ASP A 84 0.05 -37.11 28.75
C ASP A 84 -0.03 -37.46 27.25
N TRP A 85 1.09 -37.28 26.56
CA TRP A 85 1.23 -37.62 25.15
C TRP A 85 1.23 -39.14 24.87
N GLU A 86 1.43 -40.00 25.88
CA GLU A 86 1.36 -41.45 25.69
C GLU A 86 -0.09 -41.91 25.52
N ALA A 87 -1.04 -41.28 26.23
CA ALA A 87 -2.46 -41.59 26.09
C ALA A 87 -3.03 -41.28 24.70
N VAL A 88 -2.48 -40.27 24.00
CA VAL A 88 -2.92 -39.89 22.65
C VAL A 88 -2.43 -40.88 21.58
N SER A 89 -1.27 -41.55 21.79
CA SER A 89 -0.76 -42.55 20.85
C SER A 89 -1.61 -43.83 20.79
N LEU A 90 -2.38 -44.13 21.84
CA LEU A 90 -3.23 -45.34 21.90
C LEU A 90 -4.57 -45.18 21.17
N LEU A 91 -4.96 -43.95 20.82
CA LEU A 91 -6.24 -43.65 20.15
C LEU A 91 -6.09 -43.44 18.64
N LEU A 92 -4.87 -43.54 18.10
CA LEU A 92 -4.66 -43.44 16.66
C LEU A 92 -5.06 -44.76 15.98
N PRO A 93 -5.92 -44.74 14.94
CA PRO A 93 -6.26 -45.93 14.17
C PRO A 93 -5.00 -46.52 13.53
N ASP A 94 -4.92 -47.85 13.42
CA ASP A 94 -3.70 -48.55 12.97
C ASP A 94 -3.19 -48.10 11.59
N SER A 95 -4.06 -47.53 10.74
CA SER A 95 -3.69 -46.92 9.45
C SER A 95 -2.80 -45.68 9.54
N LEU A 96 -2.68 -45.05 10.72
CA LEU A 96 -1.79 -43.91 10.95
C LEU A 96 -0.45 -44.30 11.59
N LYS A 97 -0.27 -45.55 12.05
CA LYS A 97 1.02 -46.05 12.54
C LYS A 97 2.01 -46.30 11.40
N GLU A 98 1.51 -46.62 10.20
CA GLU A 98 2.33 -46.80 8.99
C GLU A 98 2.96 -45.49 8.48
N PHE A 99 2.39 -44.32 8.83
CA PHE A 99 2.95 -43.03 8.40
C PHE A 99 4.23 -42.63 9.14
N LYS A 100 4.49 -43.19 10.34
CA LYS A 100 5.72 -42.91 11.09
C LYS A 100 6.94 -43.63 10.48
N ALA A 101 6.73 -44.75 9.79
CA ALA A 101 7.80 -45.49 9.10
C ALA A 101 8.31 -44.78 7.82
N VAL A 102 7.54 -43.84 7.27
CA VAL A 102 7.95 -43.06 6.08
C VAL A 102 8.85 -41.88 6.47
N GLN A 103 8.79 -41.43 7.72
CA GLN A 103 9.56 -40.27 8.18
C GLN A 103 11.04 -40.63 8.49
N ASP A 104 11.33 -41.90 8.78
CA ASP A 104 12.69 -42.40 9.01
C ASP A 104 13.45 -42.73 7.71
N PHE A 105 12.82 -42.59 6.53
CA PHE A 105 13.46 -42.87 5.23
C PHE A 105 14.07 -41.64 4.55
N ILE A 106 13.93 -40.43 5.13
CA ILE A 106 14.45 -39.17 4.55
C ILE A 106 15.75 -38.71 5.23
N SER A 107 16.27 -39.46 6.21
CA SER A 107 17.63 -39.25 6.72
C SER A 107 18.58 -40.25 6.09
N GLU A 108 19.55 -39.71 5.35
CA GLU A 108 20.82 -40.30 4.92
C GLU A 108 20.99 -40.33 3.39
N GLU A 109 21.30 -39.18 2.79
CA GLU A 109 22.34 -39.15 1.76
C GLU A 109 23.24 -37.91 1.91
N PRO A 110 24.58 -38.08 1.98
CA PRO A 110 25.51 -36.96 2.03
C PRO A 110 25.62 -36.30 0.65
N ILE A 111 25.40 -34.97 0.61
CA ILE A 111 25.63 -34.12 -0.56
C ILE A 111 27.12 -34.18 -0.93
N LYS A 112 27.45 -34.96 -1.96
CA LYS A 112 28.77 -34.94 -2.59
C LYS A 112 28.89 -33.68 -3.44
N THR A 113 29.72 -32.77 -2.99
CA THR A 113 30.23 -31.61 -3.73
C THR A 113 31.15 -32.08 -4.85
N GLU A 114 30.68 -32.02 -6.09
CA GLU A 114 31.55 -32.11 -7.26
C GLU A 114 31.33 -30.89 -8.16
N GLN A 115 32.25 -29.94 -8.01
CA GLN A 115 32.41 -28.78 -8.89
C GLN A 115 32.94 -29.27 -10.24
N GLN A 116 32.05 -29.54 -11.20
CA GLN A 116 32.42 -29.59 -12.61
C GLN A 116 32.10 -28.25 -13.29
N TRP A 117 33.17 -27.46 -13.43
CA TRP A 117 33.22 -26.28 -14.26
C TRP A 117 33.11 -26.69 -15.74
N TYR A 118 31.94 -26.51 -16.34
CA TYR A 118 31.80 -26.58 -17.79
C TYR A 118 32.37 -25.27 -18.40
N SER A 119 33.54 -25.39 -19.00
CA SER A 119 34.11 -24.36 -19.88
C SER A 119 33.23 -24.23 -21.12
N LEU A 120 32.48 -23.12 -21.22
CA LEU A 120 31.74 -22.77 -22.43
C LEU A 120 32.74 -22.38 -23.54
N PRO A 121 32.54 -22.82 -24.79
CA PRO A 121 33.39 -22.43 -25.91
C PRO A 121 33.21 -20.93 -26.23
N PRO A 122 34.30 -20.23 -26.60
CA PRO A 122 34.22 -18.85 -27.06
C PRO A 122 33.71 -18.81 -28.51
N ASN A 123 32.96 -17.76 -28.82
CA ASN A 123 32.54 -17.32 -30.17
C ASN A 123 31.46 -18.13 -30.89
N VAL A 124 30.20 -17.68 -30.74
CA VAL A 124 29.33 -17.34 -31.88
C VAL A 124 28.51 -16.10 -31.52
N TYR A 125 29.07 -14.92 -31.78
CA TYR A 125 28.33 -13.65 -31.76
C TYR A 125 27.53 -13.53 -33.07
N SER A 126 26.40 -14.24 -33.17
CA SER A 126 25.39 -13.93 -34.17
C SER A 126 24.48 -12.83 -33.61
N LYS A 127 24.61 -11.66 -34.23
CA LYS A 127 23.81 -10.45 -34.01
C LYS A 127 22.31 -10.82 -33.96
N PRO A 128 21.61 -10.66 -32.81
CA PRO A 128 20.18 -10.91 -32.79
C PRO A 128 19.51 -9.84 -33.64
N GLU A 129 18.88 -10.26 -34.73
CA GLU A 129 17.91 -9.44 -35.43
C GLU A 129 16.84 -9.07 -34.42
N THR A 130 16.85 -7.81 -33.99
CA THR A 130 15.80 -7.21 -33.20
C THR A 130 14.50 -7.26 -34.01
N CYS A 131 13.73 -8.33 -33.83
CA CYS A 131 12.32 -8.33 -34.12
C CYS A 131 11.71 -7.22 -33.26
N LEU A 132 11.38 -6.10 -33.90
CA LEU A 132 10.55 -5.05 -33.32
C LEU A 132 9.16 -5.64 -33.08
N VAL A 133 9.01 -6.40 -31.99
CA VAL A 133 7.72 -6.77 -31.46
C VAL A 133 7.11 -5.48 -30.95
N HIS A 134 6.33 -4.81 -31.80
CA HIS A 134 5.43 -3.76 -31.35
C HIS A 134 4.64 -4.35 -30.18
N PRO A 135 4.65 -3.72 -28.98
CA PRO A 135 3.82 -4.17 -27.89
C PRO A 135 2.38 -4.09 -28.39
N THR A 136 1.82 -5.24 -28.73
CA THR A 136 0.40 -5.37 -29.02
C THR A 136 -0.29 -4.76 -27.84
N GLN A 137 -1.09 -3.72 -28.10
CA GLN A 137 -1.91 -3.08 -27.08
C GLN A 137 -2.86 -4.15 -26.56
N ASN A 138 -2.40 -4.86 -25.54
CA ASN A 138 -3.16 -5.86 -24.83
C ASN A 138 -4.33 -5.10 -24.24
N HIS A 139 -5.49 -5.25 -24.87
CA HIS A 139 -6.78 -5.01 -24.26
C HIS A 139 -6.76 -5.78 -22.94
N MET A 140 -6.38 -5.12 -21.85
CA MET A 140 -6.52 -5.63 -20.49
C MET A 140 -7.99 -5.40 -20.14
N PRO A 141 -8.90 -6.37 -20.34
CA PRO A 141 -10.34 -6.10 -20.39
C PRO A 141 -10.97 -6.05 -18.99
N PHE A 142 -10.18 -6.06 -17.93
CA PHE A 142 -10.69 -6.10 -16.57
C PHE A 142 -10.22 -4.87 -15.81
N HIS A 143 -11.19 -4.04 -15.42
CA HIS A 143 -10.98 -2.97 -14.46
C HIS A 143 -10.61 -3.59 -13.11
N VAL A 144 -9.31 -3.83 -12.90
CA VAL A 144 -8.78 -4.41 -11.66
C VAL A 144 -9.11 -3.47 -10.50
N LYS A 145 -9.86 -3.97 -9.51
CA LYS A 145 -10.22 -3.16 -8.34
C LYS A 145 -9.03 -3.10 -7.40
N SER A 146 -8.87 -1.97 -6.69
CA SER A 146 -7.77 -1.80 -5.72
C SER A 146 -7.75 -2.93 -4.68
N PHE A 147 -8.93 -3.38 -4.25
CA PHE A 147 -9.09 -4.49 -3.32
C PHE A 147 -8.39 -5.77 -3.81
N ASP A 148 -8.57 -6.14 -5.08
CA ASP A 148 -8.02 -7.37 -5.64
C ASP A 148 -6.49 -7.32 -5.69
N ILE A 149 -5.94 -6.14 -5.99
CA ILE A 149 -4.49 -5.89 -5.95
C ILE A 149 -3.98 -6.06 -4.52
N PHE A 150 -4.61 -5.41 -3.53
CA PHE A 150 -4.15 -5.53 -2.15
C PHE A 150 -4.21 -6.99 -1.66
N MET A 151 -5.28 -7.71 -1.98
CA MET A 151 -5.44 -9.10 -1.60
C MET A 151 -4.42 -10.04 -2.29
N SER A 152 -3.97 -9.74 -3.51
CA SER A 152 -2.95 -10.55 -4.21
C SER A 152 -1.55 -10.40 -3.61
N HIS A 153 -1.31 -9.35 -2.83
CA HIS A 153 -0.03 -9.10 -2.14
C HIS A 153 -0.01 -9.58 -0.68
N LEU A 154 -1.04 -10.29 -0.24
CA LEU A 154 -1.08 -10.90 1.10
C LEU A 154 -0.45 -12.28 1.09
N ARG A 155 0.29 -12.60 2.15
CA ARG A 155 0.78 -13.96 2.40
C ARG A 155 0.02 -14.57 3.58
N ARG A 156 -0.46 -15.80 3.41
CA ARG A 156 -1.15 -16.56 4.46
C ARG A 156 -0.29 -17.74 4.86
N HIS A 157 0.12 -17.79 6.12
CA HIS A 157 0.87 -18.92 6.66
C HIS A 157 -0.11 -20.05 7.00
N LYS A 158 0.05 -21.21 6.36
CA LYS A 158 -0.84 -22.37 6.54
C LYS A 158 -0.82 -22.89 7.97
N ASP A 159 0.35 -22.87 8.61
CA ASP A 159 0.55 -23.54 9.90
C ASP A 159 0.07 -22.68 11.08
N SER A 160 0.23 -21.35 11.01
CA SER A 160 -0.08 -20.46 12.13
C SER A 160 -1.40 -19.71 11.96
N ASN A 161 -2.11 -19.87 10.84
CA ASN A 161 -3.27 -19.08 10.44
C ASN A 161 -3.04 -17.55 10.56
N LYS A 162 -1.78 -17.11 10.44
CA LYS A 162 -1.40 -15.69 10.48
C LYS A 162 -1.38 -15.13 9.07
N VAL A 163 -1.84 -13.90 8.94
CA VAL A 163 -1.78 -13.13 7.70
C VAL A 163 -0.61 -12.16 7.78
N ASP A 164 0.29 -12.22 6.82
CA ASP A 164 1.33 -11.23 6.61
C ASP A 164 0.87 -10.23 5.55
N ALA A 165 0.69 -8.97 6.00
CA ALA A 165 0.24 -7.86 5.17
C ALA A 165 1.38 -6.93 4.70
N SER A 166 2.65 -7.28 4.96
CA SER A 166 3.80 -6.47 4.54
C SER A 166 3.83 -6.23 3.03
N GLY A 167 3.40 -7.22 2.23
CA GLY A 167 3.33 -7.10 0.78
C GLY A 167 2.40 -5.99 0.27
N VAL A 168 1.35 -5.60 1.02
CA VAL A 168 0.47 -4.48 0.65
C VAL A 168 1.22 -3.14 0.67
N PHE A 169 2.27 -3.04 1.49
CA PHE A 169 3.13 -1.87 1.63
C PHE A 169 4.44 -2.02 0.87
N SER A 170 4.52 -2.97 -0.06
CA SER A 170 5.68 -3.16 -0.94
C SER A 170 5.67 -2.20 -2.13
N ARG A 171 6.84 -1.97 -2.73
CA ARG A 171 6.96 -1.15 -3.94
C ARG A 171 6.23 -1.79 -5.11
N GLU A 172 6.21 -3.12 -5.18
CA GLU A 172 5.53 -3.92 -6.20
C GLU A 172 4.01 -3.71 -6.16
N CYS A 173 3.41 -3.76 -4.96
CA CYS A 173 1.98 -3.50 -4.79
C CYS A 173 1.61 -2.07 -5.20
N TYR A 174 2.42 -1.08 -4.80
CA TYR A 174 2.20 0.31 -5.21
C TYR A 174 2.31 0.49 -6.73
N ALA A 175 3.34 -0.08 -7.37
CA ALA A 175 3.54 -0.01 -8.81
C ALA A 175 2.38 -0.66 -9.59
N GLN A 176 1.93 -1.85 -9.17
CA GLN A 176 0.79 -2.52 -9.78
C GLN A 176 -0.49 -1.70 -9.63
N TRP A 177 -0.74 -1.13 -8.44
CA TRP A 177 -1.89 -0.27 -8.21
C TRP A 177 -1.83 0.99 -9.08
N LEU A 178 -0.66 1.66 -9.16
CA LEU A 178 -0.45 2.86 -9.94
C LEU A 178 -0.68 2.61 -11.44
N GLY A 179 -0.25 1.44 -11.94
CA GLY A 179 -0.49 1.01 -13.32
C GLY A 179 -1.97 1.00 -13.70
N THR A 180 -2.87 0.72 -12.76
CA THR A 180 -4.33 0.73 -13.02
C THR A 180 -4.98 2.11 -13.12
N ARG A 181 -4.21 3.20 -12.91
CA ARG A 181 -4.73 4.57 -12.82
C ARG A 181 -4.35 5.44 -14.01
N ASN A 182 -3.60 4.89 -14.97
CA ASN A 182 -3.24 5.52 -16.25
C ASN A 182 -2.70 6.96 -16.10
N GLY A 183 -1.92 7.22 -15.05
CA GLY A 183 -1.29 8.52 -14.80
C GLY A 183 -2.24 9.68 -14.44
N LYS A 184 -3.52 9.43 -14.17
CA LYS A 184 -4.51 10.49 -13.91
C LYS A 184 -4.48 11.05 -12.48
N LEU A 185 -3.58 10.60 -11.62
CA LEU A 185 -3.55 10.98 -10.21
C LEU A 185 -2.62 12.17 -9.97
N LYS A 186 -3.17 13.27 -9.44
CA LYS A 186 -2.40 14.45 -9.04
C LYS A 186 -1.39 14.15 -7.93
N ASN A 187 -1.81 13.39 -6.92
CA ASN A 187 -0.94 12.93 -5.83
C ASN A 187 -1.11 11.41 -5.67
N PRO A 188 -0.26 10.60 -6.33
CA PRO A 188 -0.43 9.15 -6.36
C PRO A 188 -0.19 8.51 -4.98
N TYR A 189 0.73 9.05 -4.18
CA TYR A 189 1.08 8.55 -2.85
C TYR A 189 -0.09 8.69 -1.86
N GLU A 190 -0.68 9.88 -1.76
CA GLU A 190 -1.84 10.12 -0.89
C GLU A 190 -3.08 9.37 -1.41
N SER A 191 -3.22 9.25 -2.73
CA SER A 191 -4.31 8.48 -3.33
C SER A 191 -4.22 6.98 -3.01
N PHE A 192 -3.01 6.42 -3.00
CA PHE A 192 -2.76 5.04 -2.57
C PHE A 192 -3.09 4.85 -1.10
N ARG A 193 -2.56 5.74 -0.23
CA ARG A 193 -2.89 5.76 1.20
C ARG A 193 -4.40 5.78 1.42
N ARG A 194 -5.10 6.72 0.78
CA ARG A 194 -6.56 6.85 0.89
C ARG A 194 -7.28 5.59 0.41
N ALA A 195 -6.80 4.95 -0.66
CA ALA A 195 -7.39 3.71 -1.15
C ALA A 195 -7.33 2.59 -0.11
N ILE A 196 -6.18 2.38 0.55
CA ILE A 196 -6.04 1.41 1.65
C ILE A 196 -6.96 1.79 2.81
N MET A 197 -6.96 3.06 3.25
CA MET A 197 -7.76 3.52 4.39
C MET A 197 -9.27 3.39 4.16
N SER A 198 -9.77 3.63 2.94
CA SER A 198 -11.19 3.44 2.63
C SER A 198 -11.61 1.97 2.75
N HIS A 199 -10.76 1.01 2.39
CA HIS A 199 -11.03 -0.42 2.64
C HIS A 199 -10.90 -0.79 4.12
N LEU A 200 -9.97 -0.17 4.85
CA LEU A 200 -9.79 -0.41 6.28
C LEU A 200 -10.96 0.12 7.12
N THR A 201 -11.54 1.24 6.72
CA THR A 201 -12.66 1.90 7.44
C THR A 201 -14.04 1.55 6.88
N GLY A 202 -14.10 0.90 5.71
CA GLY A 202 -15.34 0.63 4.97
C GLY A 202 -16.07 1.91 4.56
N ARG A 203 -15.34 2.99 4.31
CA ARG A 203 -15.90 4.28 3.83
C ARG A 203 -16.06 4.27 2.31
N ASP A 204 -16.83 5.24 1.81
CA ASP A 204 -17.04 5.45 0.36
C ASP A 204 -17.67 4.25 -0.37
N GLY A 205 -18.48 3.46 0.35
CA GLY A 205 -19.10 2.23 -0.19
C GLY A 205 -18.10 1.13 -0.57
N ARG A 206 -16.84 1.24 -0.13
CA ARG A 206 -15.82 0.23 -0.45
C ARG A 206 -15.98 -1.02 0.38
N LYS A 207 -15.76 -2.18 -0.26
CA LYS A 207 -15.72 -3.48 0.41
C LYS A 207 -14.64 -3.47 1.50
N PRO A 208 -14.97 -3.75 2.78
CA PRO A 208 -13.98 -3.78 3.84
C PRO A 208 -13.03 -4.98 3.72
N PHE A 209 -11.83 -4.86 4.29
CA PHE A 209 -10.91 -6.01 4.40
C PHE A 209 -11.49 -7.10 5.30
N PRO A 210 -11.22 -8.38 5.04
CA PRO A 210 -11.53 -9.45 6.00
C PRO A 210 -10.91 -9.16 7.38
N LYS A 211 -11.55 -9.63 8.47
CA LYS A 211 -11.17 -9.28 9.85
C LYS A 211 -9.70 -9.60 10.18
N ASP A 212 -9.21 -10.76 9.76
CA ASP A 212 -7.83 -11.21 9.92
C ASP A 212 -6.83 -10.31 9.16
N VAL A 213 -7.18 -9.93 7.94
CA VAL A 213 -6.39 -9.00 7.10
C VAL A 213 -6.39 -7.58 7.69
N GLU A 214 -7.54 -7.11 8.17
CA GLU A 214 -7.68 -5.80 8.82
C GLU A 214 -6.74 -5.67 10.01
N VAL A 215 -6.67 -6.71 10.86
CA VAL A 215 -5.76 -6.75 12.02
C VAL A 215 -4.30 -6.64 11.57
N ALA A 216 -3.87 -7.45 10.59
CA ALA A 216 -2.50 -7.43 10.07
C ALA A 216 -2.12 -6.08 9.43
N ILE A 217 -3.04 -5.47 8.68
CA ILE A 217 -2.82 -4.14 8.10
C ILE A 217 -2.72 -3.07 9.20
N LEU A 218 -3.59 -3.13 10.22
CA LEU A 218 -3.59 -2.20 11.35
C LEU A 218 -2.26 -2.18 12.11
N GLU A 219 -1.63 -3.34 12.30
CA GLU A 219 -0.32 -3.45 12.94
C GLU A 219 0.76 -2.67 12.18
N ILE A 220 0.69 -2.63 10.86
CA ILE A 220 1.64 -1.88 10.02
C ILE A 220 1.28 -0.39 10.02
N VAL A 221 0.02 -0.04 9.71
CA VAL A 221 -0.36 1.37 9.50
C VAL A 221 -0.37 2.19 10.80
N ARG A 222 -0.42 1.55 11.96
CA ARG A 222 -0.33 2.24 13.27
C ARG A 222 1.10 2.62 13.65
N LYS A 223 2.12 2.01 13.02
CA LYS A 223 3.51 2.41 13.24
C LYS A 223 3.71 3.84 12.72
N THR A 224 4.41 4.65 13.51
CA THR A 224 4.76 6.04 13.16
C THR A 224 6.05 6.05 12.35
N GLN A 225 5.98 5.52 11.13
CA GLN A 225 7.12 5.43 10.21
C GLN A 225 6.64 5.61 8.77
N VAL A 226 7.53 6.08 7.89
CA VAL A 226 7.25 6.11 6.45
C VAL A 226 7.03 4.67 5.96
N TRP A 227 5.97 4.47 5.18
CA TRP A 227 5.67 3.15 4.63
C TRP A 227 6.77 2.67 3.70
N ASP A 228 7.05 1.37 3.71
CA ASP A 228 8.19 0.78 3.00
C ASP A 228 8.16 1.06 1.50
N CYS A 229 6.97 1.09 0.88
CA CYS A 229 6.79 1.44 -0.53
C CYS A 229 7.19 2.88 -0.90
N PHE A 230 7.36 3.76 0.09
CA PHE A 230 7.68 5.18 -0.10
C PHE A 230 9.03 5.60 0.46
N GLN A 231 9.79 4.66 1.05
CA GLN A 231 11.12 4.97 1.59
C GLN A 231 12.07 5.40 0.46
N GLY A 232 12.66 6.59 0.62
CA GLY A 232 13.58 7.20 -0.33
C GLY A 232 12.91 7.81 -1.58
N GLU A 233 11.59 7.76 -1.68
CA GLU A 233 10.86 8.37 -2.81
C GLU A 233 10.75 9.88 -2.63
N THR A 234 10.90 10.62 -3.73
CA THR A 234 10.75 12.08 -3.74
C THR A 234 9.67 12.52 -4.73
N HIS A 235 8.91 13.54 -4.36
CA HIS A 235 7.86 14.14 -5.17
C HIS A 235 7.99 15.66 -5.12
N GLU A 236 8.15 16.30 -6.28
CA GLU A 236 8.36 17.75 -6.38
C GLU A 236 9.53 18.27 -5.52
N GLY A 237 10.60 17.48 -5.41
CA GLY A 237 11.78 17.81 -4.61
C GLY A 237 11.62 17.63 -3.10
N LYS A 238 10.53 17.03 -2.63
CA LYS A 238 10.30 16.72 -1.21
C LYS A 238 10.20 15.21 -1.00
N GLU A 239 10.71 14.72 0.12
CA GLU A 239 10.55 13.31 0.50
C GLU A 239 9.08 12.98 0.78
N VAL A 240 8.65 11.80 0.35
CA VAL A 240 7.30 11.31 0.61
C VAL A 240 7.20 10.83 2.06
N GLN A 241 6.44 11.56 2.88
CA GLN A 241 6.29 11.27 4.32
C GLN A 241 5.01 10.49 4.67
N VAL A 242 4.48 9.73 3.71
CA VAL A 242 3.25 8.96 3.93
C VAL A 242 3.51 7.82 4.93
N GLY A 243 2.72 7.80 6.01
CA GLY A 243 2.82 6.84 7.10
C GLY A 243 3.39 7.41 8.40
N LEU A 244 4.10 8.55 8.35
CA LEU A 244 4.86 9.10 9.48
C LEU A 244 4.01 9.28 10.76
N TYR A 245 2.76 9.73 10.63
CA TYR A 245 1.87 9.98 11.77
C TYR A 245 1.13 8.73 12.29
N GLY A 246 1.21 7.62 11.57
CA GLY A 246 0.41 6.43 11.83
C GLY A 246 -1.10 6.63 11.63
N PHE A 247 -1.85 5.55 11.71
CA PHE A 247 -3.30 5.52 11.59
C PHE A 247 -3.97 5.38 12.96
N ARG A 248 -4.76 6.37 13.38
CA ARG A 248 -5.37 6.42 14.72
C ARG A 248 -6.87 6.10 14.75
N ALA A 249 -7.54 6.07 13.61
CA ALA A 249 -8.98 5.80 13.58
C ALA A 249 -9.29 4.31 13.82
N LEU A 250 -10.53 4.05 14.21
CA LEU A 250 -11.05 2.68 14.30
C LEU A 250 -11.29 2.13 12.89
N ALA A 251 -10.83 0.91 12.66
CA ALA A 251 -11.15 0.18 11.45
C ALA A 251 -12.58 -0.37 11.47
N PHE A 252 -13.04 -0.89 10.34
CA PHE A 252 -14.43 -1.27 10.13
C PHE A 252 -14.90 -2.33 11.14
N HIS A 253 -14.17 -3.43 11.30
CA HIS A 253 -14.57 -4.52 12.21
C HIS A 253 -14.36 -4.13 13.67
N GLN A 254 -13.38 -3.28 13.98
CA GLN A 254 -13.19 -2.73 15.32
C GLN A 254 -14.39 -1.85 15.73
N ARG A 255 -14.86 -0.98 14.85
CA ARG A 255 -16.04 -0.12 15.11
C ARG A 255 -17.29 -0.96 15.40
N GLN A 256 -17.55 -1.98 14.59
CA GLN A 256 -18.70 -2.88 14.81
C GLN A 256 -18.65 -3.61 16.16
N GLN A 257 -17.46 -3.88 16.71
CA GLN A 257 -17.32 -4.50 18.03
C GLN A 257 -17.61 -3.53 19.16
N VAL A 258 -17.28 -2.25 18.99
CA VAL A 258 -17.58 -1.19 19.97
C VAL A 258 -19.07 -0.88 20.00
N GLU A 259 -19.72 -0.81 18.85
CA GLU A 259 -21.17 -0.52 18.73
C GLU A 259 -22.08 -1.63 19.29
N LYS A 260 -21.56 -2.85 19.45
CA LYS A 260 -22.30 -3.99 20.01
C LYS A 260 -22.21 -4.10 21.53
N LYS A 261 -21.36 -3.28 22.16
CA LYS A 261 -21.21 -3.24 23.62
C LYS A 261 -22.13 -2.18 24.20
#